data_AF-A0A375YHF7-F1
#
_entry.id   AF-A0A375YHF7-F1
#
_cell.length_a   1.000
_cell.length_b   1.000
_cell.length_c   1.000
_cell.angle_alpha   90.00
_cell.angle_beta   90.00
_cell.angle_gamma   90.00
#
_symmetry.space_group_name_H-M   'P 1'
#
loop_
_entity.id
_entity.type
_entity.pdbx_description
1 polymer ?
#
loop_
_entity_poly.entity_id
_entity_poly.type
_entity_poly.pdbx_seq_one_letter_code
_entity_poly.pdbx_strand_id
1 'polypeptide(L)'
;MYARLSVDTDLVHGYGDACELHASALDAVSVRLRAAGSGSVQTFGPVGASFLASLARATAAEASGLARLRGVLMAGTAAAASSARDYDAADVSVAARLPGGR
;
A
#
# COMPACT_ATOMS: atom_id res chain seq x y z
N MET A 1 32.14 -14.97 17.32
CA MET A 1 31.65 -13.76 16.64
C MET A 1 30.36 -14.16 15.94
N TYR A 2 29.20 -13.93 16.59
CA TYR A 2 27.90 -14.21 15.97
C TYR A 2 27.72 -13.20 14.83
N ALA A 3 27.51 -13.69 13.61
CA ALA A 3 27.10 -12.84 12.51
C ALA A 3 25.77 -12.21 12.92
N ARG A 4 25.79 -10.93 13.29
CA ARG A 4 24.60 -10.14 13.47
C ARG A 4 23.95 -10.11 12.10
N LEU A 5 22.86 -10.86 11.91
CA LEU A 5 22.05 -10.73 10.71
C LEU A 5 21.76 -9.24 10.54
N SER A 6 22.22 -8.67 9.44
CA SER A 6 22.28 -7.20 9.31
C SER A 6 20.90 -6.58 9.10
N VAL A 7 19.84 -7.39 9.06
CA VAL A 7 18.46 -6.97 8.92
C VAL A 7 17.69 -7.43 10.15
N ASP A 8 17.02 -6.46 10.75
CA ASP A 8 16.04 -6.69 11.81
C ASP A 8 14.72 -7.07 11.13
N THR A 9 14.35 -8.35 11.21
CA THR A 9 13.13 -8.88 10.56
C THR A 9 11.87 -8.19 11.08
N ASP A 10 11.86 -7.70 12.32
CA ASP A 10 10.74 -6.94 12.87
C ASP A 10 10.57 -5.59 12.14
N LEU A 11 11.66 -4.96 11.71
CA LEU A 11 11.60 -3.75 10.88
C LEU A 11 11.03 -4.04 9.48
N VAL A 12 11.31 -5.22 8.92
CA VAL A 12 10.75 -5.64 7.63
C VAL A 12 9.24 -5.85 7.76
N HIS A 13 8.80 -6.52 8.82
CA HIS A 13 7.38 -6.67 9.13
C HIS A 13 6.70 -5.32 9.34
N GLY A 14 7.28 -4.43 10.15
CA GLY A 14 6.75 -3.10 10.39
C GLY A 14 6.62 -2.25 9.11
N TYR A 15 7.55 -2.39 8.17
CA TYR A 15 7.43 -1.76 6.85
C TYR A 15 6.25 -2.33 6.05
N GLY A 16 6.06 -3.65 6.04
CA GLY A 16 4.93 -4.30 5.37
C GLY A 16 3.57 -3.84 5.93
N ASP A 17 3.46 -3.75 7.25
CA ASP A 17 2.27 -3.28 7.96
C ASP A 17 1.97 -1.81 7.64
N ALA A 18 3.01 -0.95 7.61
CA ALA A 18 2.87 0.44 7.22
C ALA A 18 2.40 0.59 5.76
N CYS A 19 2.92 -0.22 4.85
CA CYS A 19 2.45 -0.27 3.47
C CYS A 19 0.96 -0.66 3.38
N GLU A 20 0.52 -1.65 4.15
CA GLU A 20 -0.87 -2.09 4.17
C GLU A 20 -1.80 -1.00 4.75
N LEU A 21 -1.41 -0.39 5.86
CA LEU A 21 -2.14 0.72 6.46
C LEU A 21 -2.31 1.88 5.46
N HIS A 22 -1.23 2.28 4.79
CA HIS A 22 -1.30 3.35 3.80
C HIS A 22 -2.13 2.95 2.56
N ALA A 23 -2.04 1.70 2.11
CA ALA A 23 -2.88 1.21 1.01
C ALA A 23 -4.37 1.26 1.35
N SER A 24 -4.76 0.92 2.57
CA SER A 24 -6.14 1.02 3.06
C SER A 24 -6.62 2.48 3.11
N ALA A 25 -5.77 3.39 3.58
CA ALA A 25 -6.09 4.81 3.63
C ALA A 25 -6.29 5.42 2.24
N LEU A 26 -5.45 5.04 1.26
CA LEU A 26 -5.59 5.48 -0.13
C LEU A 26 -6.89 4.96 -0.77
N ASP A 27 -7.31 3.74 -0.43
CA ASP A 27 -8.58 3.19 -0.91
C ASP A 27 -9.77 3.99 -0.38
N ALA A 28 -9.79 4.28 0.92
CA ALA A 28 -10.82 5.10 1.55
C ALA A 28 -10.87 6.54 0.98
N VAL A 29 -9.72 7.15 0.67
CA VAL A 29 -9.66 8.45 -0.02
C VAL A 29 -10.20 8.33 -1.44
N SER A 30 -9.85 7.27 -2.18
CA SER A 30 -10.30 7.04 -3.55
C SER A 30 -11.83 6.91 -3.64
N VAL A 31 -12.45 6.22 -2.68
CA VAL A 31 -13.92 6.11 -2.58
C VAL A 31 -14.56 7.48 -2.36
N ARG A 32 -14.04 8.28 -1.41
CA ARG A 32 -14.56 9.63 -1.14
C ARG A 32 -14.42 10.56 -2.34
N LEU A 33 -13.31 10.46 -3.07
CA LEU A 33 -13.05 11.29 -4.25
C LEU A 33 -14.03 10.99 -5.39
N ARG A 34 -14.31 9.69 -5.65
CA ARG A 34 -15.32 9.29 -6.64
C ARG A 34 -16.71 9.77 -6.25
N ALA A 35 -17.07 9.69 -4.97
CA ALA A 35 -18.35 10.20 -4.47
C ALA A 35 -18.48 11.72 -4.69
N ALA A 36 -17.41 12.50 -4.47
CA ALA A 36 -17.40 13.94 -4.70
C ALA A 36 -17.64 14.32 -6.18
N GLY A 37 -17.16 13.50 -7.12
CA GLY A 37 -17.39 13.68 -8.56
C GLY A 37 -18.82 13.35 -9.03
N SER A 38 -19.64 12.74 -8.18
CA SER A 38 -20.97 12.20 -8.54
C SER A 38 -22.13 13.18 -8.31
N GLY A 39 -21.85 14.49 -8.20
CA GLY A 39 -22.85 15.52 -7.88
C GLY A 39 -24.02 15.59 -8.89
N SER A 40 -25.20 15.96 -8.40
CA SER A 40 -26.44 16.04 -9.21
C SER A 40 -26.41 17.18 -10.23
N VAL A 41 -26.46 16.81 -11.52
CA VAL A 41 -26.54 17.75 -12.66
C VAL A 41 -27.81 18.60 -12.63
N GLN A 42 -28.90 18.08 -12.04
CA GLN A 42 -30.19 18.77 -12.04
C GLN A 42 -30.21 20.05 -11.21
N THR A 43 -29.24 20.25 -10.30
CA THR A 43 -29.19 21.41 -9.40
C THR A 43 -28.52 22.64 -10.01
N PHE A 44 -27.67 22.49 -11.04
CA PHE A 44 -26.76 23.56 -11.46
C PHE A 44 -26.97 24.11 -12.88
N GLY A 45 -28.01 23.65 -13.59
CA GLY A 45 -28.32 24.09 -14.95
C GLY A 45 -27.20 23.78 -15.97
N PRO A 46 -27.26 24.35 -17.19
CA PRO A 46 -26.34 23.99 -18.29
C PRO A 46 -24.87 24.34 -18.05
N VAL A 47 -24.60 25.49 -17.43
CA VAL A 47 -23.23 25.92 -17.09
C VAL A 47 -22.64 25.03 -16.01
N GLY A 48 -23.44 24.71 -14.98
CA GLY A 48 -23.04 23.79 -13.93
C GLY A 48 -22.83 22.36 -14.40
N ALA A 49 -23.54 21.91 -15.43
CA ALA A 49 -23.34 20.60 -16.04
C ALA A 49 -21.91 20.44 -16.60
N SER A 50 -21.35 21.47 -17.25
CA SER A 50 -19.98 21.43 -17.77
C SER A 50 -18.93 21.39 -16.65
N PHE A 51 -19.17 22.14 -15.57
CA PHE A 51 -18.34 22.09 -14.37
C PHE A 51 -18.38 20.71 -13.72
N LEU A 52 -19.57 20.13 -13.52
CA LEU A 52 -19.73 18.80 -12.94
C LEU A 52 -19.09 17.71 -13.81
N ALA A 53 -19.22 17.80 -15.14
CA ALA A 53 -18.55 16.88 -16.05
C ALA A 53 -17.01 16.99 -15.98
N SER A 54 -16.49 18.19 -15.76
CA SER A 54 -15.05 18.41 -15.57
C SER A 54 -14.58 17.92 -14.19
N LEU A 55 -15.36 18.15 -13.14
CA LEU A 55 -15.11 17.64 -11.78
C LEU A 55 -15.13 16.10 -11.76
N ALA A 56 -16.11 15.47 -12.41
CA ALA A 56 -16.19 14.02 -12.52
C ALA A 56 -14.96 13.43 -13.22
N ARG A 57 -14.50 14.04 -14.32
CA ARG A 57 -13.27 13.60 -15.01
C ARG A 57 -12.02 13.77 -14.14
N ALA A 58 -11.88 14.92 -13.47
CA ALA A 58 -10.75 15.19 -12.59
C ALA A 58 -10.69 14.21 -11.41
N THR A 59 -11.81 14.02 -10.71
CA THR A 59 -11.91 13.08 -9.57
C THR A 59 -11.68 11.63 -9.99
N ALA A 60 -12.12 11.22 -11.19
CA ALA A 60 -11.83 9.90 -11.74
C ALA A 60 -10.34 9.71 -12.06
N ALA A 61 -9.69 10.72 -12.65
CA ALA A 61 -8.26 10.67 -12.96
C ALA A 61 -7.41 10.58 -11.69
N GLU A 62 -7.72 11.39 -10.68
CA GLU A 62 -7.04 11.34 -9.38
C GLU A 62 -7.28 10.00 -8.66
N ALA A 63 -8.52 9.49 -8.67
CA ALA A 63 -8.82 8.17 -8.07
C ALA A 63 -8.07 7.03 -8.78
N SER A 64 -7.81 7.14 -10.08
CA SER A 64 -6.93 6.21 -10.81
C SER A 64 -5.47 6.34 -10.37
N GLY A 65 -4.98 7.55 -10.13
CA GLY A 65 -3.66 7.81 -9.56
C GLY A 65 -3.47 7.16 -8.18
N LEU A 66 -4.44 7.35 -7.28
CA LEU A 66 -4.44 6.74 -5.95
C LEU A 66 -4.49 5.20 -6.02
N ALA A 67 -5.26 4.63 -6.96
CA ALA A 67 -5.31 3.19 -7.17
C ALA A 67 -3.95 2.61 -7.61
N ARG A 68 -3.20 3.34 -8.46
CA ARG A 68 -1.83 2.94 -8.83
C ARG A 68 -0.89 2.99 -7.63
N LEU A 69 -0.93 4.06 -6.84
CA LEU A 69 -0.09 4.19 -5.65
C LEU A 69 -0.39 3.09 -4.62
N ARG A 70 -1.68 2.77 -4.42
CA ARG A 70 -2.11 1.61 -3.61
C ARG A 70 -1.48 0.31 -4.13
N GLY A 71 -1.46 0.10 -5.44
CA GLY A 71 -0.81 -1.07 -6.05
C GLY A 71 0.68 -1.17 -5.72
N VAL A 72 1.41 -0.05 -5.74
CA VAL A 72 2.83 0.02 -5.35
C VAL A 72 3.02 -0.36 -3.88
N LEU A 73 2.16 0.15 -2.98
CA LEU A 73 2.23 -0.20 -1.56
C LEU A 73 1.95 -1.69 -1.31
N MET A 74 0.96 -2.27 -2.00
CA MET A 74 0.68 -3.70 -1.89
C MET A 74 1.84 -4.56 -2.40
N ALA A 75 2.53 -4.12 -3.46
CA ALA A 75 3.78 -4.76 -3.88
C ALA A 75 4.87 -4.64 -2.81
N GLY A 76 4.95 -3.51 -2.10
CA GLY A 76 5.81 -3.32 -0.93
C GLY A 76 5.51 -4.30 0.21
N THR A 77 4.24 -4.48 0.58
CA THR A 77 3.81 -5.48 1.56
C THR A 77 4.22 -6.90 1.16
N ALA A 78 4.00 -7.27 -0.10
CA ALA A 78 4.38 -8.59 -0.61
C ALA A 78 5.91 -8.81 -0.61
N ALA A 79 6.68 -7.79 -0.99
CA ALA A 79 8.13 -7.83 -0.96
C ALA A 79 8.65 -7.99 0.48
N ALA A 80 8.12 -7.21 1.43
CA ALA A 80 8.46 -7.31 2.84
C ALA A 80 8.19 -8.71 3.40
N ALA A 81 7.01 -9.27 3.12
CA ALA A 81 6.65 -10.62 3.55
C ALA A 81 7.52 -11.72 2.89
N SER A 82 8.01 -11.50 1.67
CA SER A 82 8.98 -12.41 1.05
C SER A 82 10.34 -12.32 1.75
N SER A 83 10.86 -11.10 1.92
CA SER A 83 12.16 -10.87 2.55
C SER A 83 12.20 -11.38 3.98
N ALA A 84 11.15 -11.16 4.78
CA ALA A 84 11.08 -11.68 6.14
C ALA A 84 11.20 -13.21 6.19
N ARG A 85 10.46 -13.92 5.31
CA ARG A 85 10.54 -15.39 5.20
C ARG A 85 11.94 -15.87 4.79
N ASP A 86 12.60 -15.16 3.89
CA ASP A 86 13.96 -15.50 3.45
C ASP A 86 14.97 -15.31 4.59
N TYR A 87 14.81 -14.26 5.41
CA TYR A 87 15.63 -14.05 6.62
C TYR A 87 15.38 -15.13 7.67
N ASP A 88 14.12 -15.44 8.00
CA ASP A 88 13.78 -16.49 8.96
C ASP A 88 14.36 -17.85 8.54
N ALA A 89 14.30 -18.18 7.24
CA ALA A 89 14.88 -19.42 6.71
C ALA A 89 16.42 -19.44 6.83
N ALA A 90 17.07 -18.31 6.59
CA ALA A 90 18.51 -18.17 6.77
C ALA A 90 18.91 -18.36 8.24
N ASP A 91 18.16 -17.79 9.18
CA ASP A 91 18.38 -17.89 10.63
C ASP A 91 18.29 -19.35 11.08
N VAL A 92 17.24 -20.06 10.66
CA VAL A 92 17.07 -21.49 10.96
C VAL A 92 18.22 -22.31 10.39
N SER A 93 18.64 -22.03 9.15
CA SER A 93 19.77 -22.74 8.50
C SER A 93 21.08 -22.52 9.24
N VAL A 94 21.35 -21.29 9.68
CA VAL A 94 22.56 -20.96 10.46
C VAL A 94 22.50 -21.63 11.83
N ALA A 95 21.38 -21.56 12.54
CA ALA A 95 21.21 -22.20 13.85
C ALA A 95 21.47 -23.72 13.80
N ALA A 96 20.99 -24.40 12.75
CA ALA A 96 21.20 -25.82 12.54
C ALA A 96 22.68 -26.21 12.29
N ARG A 97 23.53 -25.28 11.86
CA ARG A 97 24.95 -25.52 11.54
C ARG A 97 25.89 -25.20 12.70
N LEU A 98 25.41 -24.57 13.76
CA LEU A 98 26.21 -24.22 14.93
C LEU A 98 26.23 -25.39 15.94
N PRO A 99 27.41 -25.89 16.36
CA PRO A 99 27.48 -26.96 17.35
C PRO A 99 26.95 -26.46 18.71
N GLY A 100 25.82 -27.03 19.15
CA GLY A 100 25.15 -26.67 20.41
C GLY A 100 23.75 -26.04 20.26
N GLY A 101 23.22 -25.87 19.04
CA GLY A 101 21.91 -25.27 18.79
C GLY A 101 20.73 -26.21 19.10
N ARG A 102 20.39 -26.38 20.38
CA ARG A 102 19.05 -26.74 20.87
C ARG A 102 18.76 -25.97 22.15
#